data_AF-A0A6B3LBQ2-F1
#
_entry.id   AF-A0A6B3LBQ2-F1
#
_cell.length_a   1.000
_cell.length_b   1.000
_cell.length_c   1.000
_cell.angle_alpha   90.00
_cell.angle_beta   90.00
_cell.angle_gamma   90.00
#
_symmetry.space_group_name_H-M   'P 1'
#
loop_
_entity.id
_entity.type
_entity.pdbx_description
1 polymer ?
#
loop_
_entity_poly.entity_id
_entity_poly.type
_entity_poly.pdbx_seq_one_letter_code
_entity_poly.pdbx_strand_id
1 'polypeptide(L)' 'MRITIEIDETTLEHCQAITGESKKSPAVAKAVEEFVKRKLAAEFGSKIMESHFDYPETSEELSALDR' A
#
# COMPACT_ATOMS: atom_id res chain seq x y z
N MET A 1 -19.86 1.97 -4.09
CA MET A 1 -20.17 3.34 -3.58
C MET A 1 -19.97 4.32 -4.73
N ARG A 2 -20.82 5.35 -4.88
CA ARG A 2 -20.69 6.35 -5.95
C ARG A 2 -20.45 7.72 -5.31
N ILE A 3 -19.40 8.40 -5.74
CA ILE A 3 -19.01 9.72 -5.25
C ILE A 3 -18.71 10.62 -6.46
N THR A 4 -18.92 11.92 -6.29
CA THR A 4 -18.50 12.94 -7.24
C THR A 4 -17.30 13.66 -6.66
N ILE A 5 -16.22 13.76 -7.42
CA ILE A 5 -14.99 14.43 -7.02
C ILE A 5 -14.56 15.38 -8.13
N GLU A 6 -13.95 16.49 -7.76
CA GLU A 6 -13.23 17.35 -8.68
C GLU A 6 -11.77 16.90 -8.71
N ILE A 7 -11.24 16.71 -9.92
CA ILE A 7 -9.87 16.29 -10.17
C ILE A 7 -9.37 17.08 -11.37
N ASP A 8 -8.13 17.53 -11.31
CA ASP A 8 -7.51 18.21 -12.44
C ASP A 8 -7.24 17.21 -13.58
N GLU A 9 -7.24 17.74 -14.80
CA GLU A 9 -7.08 16.92 -16.00
C GLU A 9 -5.71 16.22 -16.04
N THR A 10 -4.66 16.89 -15.58
CA THR A 10 -3.31 16.33 -15.59
C THR A 10 -3.16 15.13 -14.65
N THR A 11 -3.76 15.19 -13.46
CA THR A 11 -3.78 14.06 -12.51
C THR A 11 -4.62 12.92 -13.06
N LEU A 12 -5.73 13.21 -13.74
CA LEU A 12 -6.52 12.16 -14.38
C LEU A 12 -5.74 11.45 -15.49
N GLU A 13 -5.03 12.19 -16.32
CA GLU A 13 -4.15 11.63 -17.36
C GLU A 13 -3.04 10.76 -16.75
N HIS A 14 -2.39 11.24 -15.68
CA HIS A 14 -1.41 10.45 -14.95
C HIS A 14 -2.03 9.18 -14.34
N CYS A 15 -3.22 9.26 -13.75
CA CYS A 15 -3.93 8.08 -13.25
C CYS A 15 -4.17 7.07 -14.37
N GLN A 16 -4.61 7.50 -15.54
CA GLN A 16 -4.84 6.60 -16.68
C GLN A 16 -3.53 5.98 -17.20
N ALA A 17 -2.47 6.78 -17.31
CA ALA A 17 -1.16 6.32 -17.76
C ALA A 17 -0.53 5.31 -16.78
N ILE A 18 -0.58 5.59 -15.47
CA ILE A 18 -0.01 4.73 -14.42
C ILE A 18 -0.80 3.43 -14.28
N THR A 19 -2.13 3.50 -14.35
CA THR A 19 -2.99 2.33 -14.11
C THR A 19 -3.23 1.48 -15.36
N GLY A 20 -2.94 2.02 -16.55
CA GLY A 20 -3.23 1.40 -17.84
C GLY A 20 -4.72 1.43 -18.22
N GLU A 21 -5.55 2.13 -17.45
CA GLU A 21 -7.00 2.18 -17.66
C GLU A 21 -7.40 3.36 -18.55
N SER A 22 -8.12 3.08 -19.63
CA SER A 22 -8.61 4.13 -20.55
C SER A 22 -9.84 4.86 -20.03
N LYS A 23 -10.57 4.29 -19.08
CA LYS A 23 -11.77 4.90 -18.49
C LYS A 23 -11.43 5.66 -17.21
N LYS A 24 -12.01 6.85 -17.06
CA LYS A 24 -11.77 7.76 -15.92
C LYS A 24 -11.99 7.11 -14.56
N SER A 25 -13.17 6.50 -14.37
CA SER A 25 -13.55 5.92 -13.07
C SER A 25 -12.70 4.71 -12.68
N PRO A 26 -12.45 3.71 -13.55
CA PRO A 26 -11.52 2.62 -13.26
C PRO A 26 -10.10 3.09 -12.98
N ALA A 27 -9.59 4.08 -13.71
CA ALA A 27 -8.26 4.62 -13.49
C ALA A 27 -8.11 5.20 -12.08
N VAL A 28 -9.05 6.05 -11.66
CA VAL A 28 -9.02 6.64 -10.32
C VAL A 28 -9.21 5.58 -9.23
N ALA A 29 -10.15 4.65 -9.41
CA ALA A 29 -10.40 3.59 -8.42
C ALA A 29 -9.16 2.73 -8.17
N LYS A 30 -8.48 2.30 -9.24
CA LYS A 30 -7.26 1.49 -9.18
C LYS A 30 -6.09 2.26 -8.59
N ALA A 31 -5.93 3.54 -8.96
CA ALA A 31 -4.89 4.40 -8.39
C ALA A 31 -5.05 4.56 -6.87
N VAL A 32 -6.28 4.77 -6.38
CA VAL A 32 -6.59 4.89 -4.95
C VAL A 32 -6.32 3.58 -4.22
N GLU A 33 -6.76 2.44 -4.77
CA GLU A 33 -6.53 1.13 -4.16
C GLU A 33 -5.04 0.83 -3.99
N GLU A 34 -4.25 1.06 -5.04
CA GLU A 34 -2.79 0.88 -5.02
C GLU A 34 -2.12 1.83 -4.02
N PHE A 35 -2.56 3.08 -3.94
CA PHE A 35 -2.05 4.04 -2.96
C PHE A 35 -2.28 3.56 -1.53
N VAL A 36 -3.50 3.12 -1.20
CA VAL A 36 -3.85 2.60 0.13
C VAL A 36 -3.00 1.37 0.46
N LYS A 37 -2.88 0.41 -0.45
CA LYS A 37 -2.04 -0.79 -0.25
C LYS A 37 -0.58 -0.43 0.04
N ARG A 38 0.00 0.50 -0.71
CA ARG A 38 1.39 0.94 -0.51
C ARG A 38 1.59 1.66 0.83
N LYS A 39 0.63 2.49 1.24
CA LYS A 39 0.66 3.15 2.56
C LYS A 39 0.56 2.14 3.69
N LEU A 40 -0.37 1.19 3.60
CA LEU A 40 -0.49 0.10 4.58
C LEU A 40 0.77 -0.76 4.64
N ALA A 41 1.39 -1.08 3.50
CA ALA A 41 2.65 -1.83 3.47
C ALA A 41 3.81 -1.06 4.14
N ALA A 42 3.90 0.26 3.92
CA ALA A 42 4.91 1.10 4.55
C ALA A 42 4.70 1.23 6.07
N GLU A 43 3.44 1.38 6.51
CA GLU A 43 3.08 1.38 7.94
C GLU A 43 3.36 0.03 8.58
N PHE A 44 3.08 -1.07 7.87
CA PHE A 44 3.36 -2.42 8.35
C PHE A 44 4.86 -2.64 8.58
N GLY A 45 5.71 -2.20 7.63
CA GLY A 45 7.16 -2.24 7.80
C GLY A 45 7.65 -1.42 9.00
N SER A 46 7.03 -0.27 9.24
CA SER A 46 7.35 0.57 10.42
C SER A 46 6.97 -0.14 11.72
N LYS A 47 5.81 -0.79 11.77
CA LYS A 47 5.35 -1.56 12.94
C LYS A 47 6.19 -2.80 13.25
N ILE A 48 6.76 -3.45 12.22
CA ILE A 48 7.74 -4.52 12.41
C ILE A 48 9.01 -3.97 13.09
N MET A 49 9.52 -2.83 12.62
CA MET A 49 10.72 -2.21 13.18
C MET A 49 10.53 -1.68 14.61
N GLU A 50 9.30 -1.31 14.98
CA GLU A 50 8.95 -0.89 16.34
C GLU A 50 8.73 -2.08 17.31
N SER A 51 9.03 -3.32 16.91
CA SER A 51 8.83 -4.55 17.70
C SER A 51 7.40 -4.69 18.24
N HIS A 52 6.41 -4.23 17.48
CA HIS A 52 5.02 -4.21 17.92
C HIS A 52 4.31 -5.58 17.79
N PHE A 53 5.04 -6.61 17.38
CA PHE A 53 4.58 -7.99 17.27
C PHE A 53 5.18 -8.83 18.40
N ASP A 54 4.33 -9.57 19.11
CA ASP A 54 4.75 -10.63 20.01
C ASP A 54 5.29 -11.79 19.17
N TYR A 55 6.59 -11.78 18.93
CA TYR A 55 7.27 -12.91 18.32
C TYR A 55 7.32 -14.04 19.35
N PRO A 56 6.93 -15.28 18.98
CA PRO A 56 6.89 -16.41 19.91
C PRO A 56 8.29 -16.80 20.42
N GLU A 57 9.34 -16.42 19.69
CA GLU A 57 10.74 -16.67 20.02
C GLU A 57 11.52 -15.38 19.78
N THR A 58 12.45 -15.09 20.68
CA THR A 58 13.38 -13.96 20.56
C THR A 58 14.41 -14.23 19.48
N SER A 59 15.02 -13.17 18.93
CA SER A 59 16.07 -13.29 17.91
C SER A 59 17.26 -14.16 18.34
N GLU A 60 17.55 -14.20 19.64
CA GLU A 60 18.61 -15.05 20.22
C GLU A 60 18.22 -16.54 20.24
N GLU A 61 16.95 -16.87 20.49
CA GLU A 61 16.44 -18.25 20.50
C GLU A 61 16.45 -18.86 19.09
N LEU A 62 16.04 -18.09 18.06
CA LEU A 62 16.15 -18.54 16.66
C LEU A 62 17.60 -18.80 16.25
N SER A 63 18.54 -17.99 16.73
CA SER A 63 19.96 -18.09 16.38
C SER A 63 20.62 -19.35 16.99
N ALA A 64 20.06 -19.89 18.08
CA ALA A 64 20.55 -21.10 18.74
C ALA A 64 20.03 -22.39 18.08
N LEU A 65 18.90 -22.33 17.39
CA LEU A 65 18.29 -23.46 16.67
C LEU A 65 18.95 -23.75 15.31
N ASP A 66 19.63 -22.77 14.72
CA ASP A 66 20.29 -22.87 13.40
C ASP A 66 21.77 -23.32 13.49
N ARG A 67 22.22 -23.80 14.66
CA ARG A 67 23.61 -24.26 14.92
C ARG A 67 23.71 -25.78 15.09
#